data_AF-A0A212PFD4-F1
#
_entry.id   AF-A0A212PFD4-F1
#
_cell.length_a   1.000
_cell.length_b   1.000
_cell.length_c   1.000
_cell.angle_alpha   90.00
_cell.angle_beta   90.00
_cell.angle_gamma   90.00
#
_symmetry.space_group_name_H-M   'P 1'
#
loop_
_entity.id
_entity.type
_entity.pdbx_description
1 polymer ?
#
loop_
_entity_poly.entity_id
_entity_poly.type
_entity_poly.pdbx_seq_one_letter_code
_entity_poly.pdbx_strand_id
1 'polypeptide(L)'
;MALELPLQVHDIRIIFSEAAIARTQNHMEIVKALSLKNGLNLRFINRSRRYYDDYYNVRIEVECDVPVFLAEAADVKPSTLSGPNLTYRRNIEKMGVPSAEVSSVICLLIDQFEQNALSYLAAPSFPVKFIRTELAKMEKHLGRKGSTCPF
;
A
#
# COMPACT_ATOMS: atom_id res chain seq x y z
N MET A 1 -4.16 39.75 -22.58
CA MET A 1 -3.21 38.63 -22.43
C MET A 1 -3.66 37.83 -21.23
N ALA A 2 -3.78 36.52 -21.43
CA ALA A 2 -4.51 35.59 -20.57
C ALA A 2 -4.00 35.54 -19.13
N LEU A 3 -4.96 35.41 -18.21
CA LEU A 3 -4.77 35.05 -16.82
C LEU A 3 -4.33 33.58 -16.71
N GLU A 4 -3.33 33.29 -15.88
CA GLU A 4 -3.13 31.94 -15.35
C GLU A 4 -3.42 31.94 -13.84
N LEU A 5 -4.48 31.21 -13.49
CA LEU A 5 -5.00 30.99 -12.15
C LEU A 5 -4.10 30.03 -11.36
N PRO A 6 -3.99 30.17 -10.03
CA PRO A 6 -3.18 29.30 -9.20
C PRO A 6 -3.76 27.87 -9.13
N LEU A 7 -2.85 26.89 -9.17
CA LEU A 7 -3.10 25.45 -9.09
C LEU A 7 -4.17 25.08 -8.06
N GLN A 8 -5.26 24.50 -8.56
CA GLN A 8 -6.29 23.87 -7.73
C GLN A 8 -5.71 22.65 -7.01
N VAL A 9 -5.68 22.76 -5.69
CA VAL A 9 -5.53 21.64 -4.74
C VAL A 9 -6.66 20.66 -5.04
N HIS A 10 -6.32 19.50 -5.62
CA HIS A 10 -7.30 18.49 -5.98
C HIS A 10 -7.89 17.86 -4.72
N ASP A 11 -9.21 18.01 -4.64
CA ASP A 11 -10.20 17.34 -3.79
C ASP A 11 -9.75 15.94 -3.34
N ILE A 12 -9.29 15.82 -2.10
CA ILE A 12 -9.07 14.54 -1.43
C ILE A 12 -10.46 14.05 -1.03
N ARG A 13 -11.03 13.12 -1.82
CA ARG A 13 -12.22 12.39 -1.40
C ARG A 13 -11.86 11.44 -0.26
N ILE A 14 -11.89 11.96 0.97
CA ILE A 14 -11.81 11.13 2.15
C ILE A 14 -13.16 10.45 2.31
N ILE A 15 -13.26 9.19 1.87
CA ILE A 15 -14.44 8.37 2.17
C ILE A 15 -14.26 7.87 3.61
N PHE A 16 -14.67 8.70 4.58
CA PHE A 16 -14.94 8.20 5.92
C PHE A 16 -16.31 7.55 5.91
N SER A 17 -16.36 6.22 6.10
CA SER A 17 -17.57 5.54 6.52
C SER A 17 -17.77 5.87 8.00
N GLU A 18 -18.73 6.75 8.31
CA GLU A 18 -19.08 7.19 9.68
C GLU A 18 -19.69 6.05 10.53
N ALA A 19 -19.90 4.85 9.98
CA ALA A 19 -20.78 3.84 10.55
C ALA A 19 -20.09 2.63 11.23
N ALA A 20 -18.75 2.57 11.29
CA ALA A 20 -18.06 1.30 11.62
C ALA A 20 -17.41 1.22 13.01
N ILE A 21 -17.79 2.05 13.99
CA ILE A 21 -17.30 1.93 15.38
C ILE A 21 -18.41 1.38 16.29
N ALA A 22 -18.93 0.20 15.97
CA ALA A 22 -19.60 -0.70 16.91
C ALA A 22 -20.14 -1.92 16.15
N ARG A 23 -19.29 -2.91 15.85
CA ARG A 23 -19.67 -4.33 15.73
C ARG A 23 -18.42 -5.18 15.46
N THR A 24 -18.12 -6.05 16.42
CA THR A 24 -17.25 -7.21 16.30
C THR A 24 -17.54 -7.99 15.01
N GLN A 25 -16.66 -7.89 14.01
CA GLN A 25 -16.45 -8.93 12.98
C GLN A 25 -15.23 -8.56 12.11
N ASN A 26 -14.61 -9.60 11.57
CA ASN A 26 -13.36 -9.64 10.81
C ASN A 26 -13.45 -8.82 9.50
N HIS A 27 -13.46 -7.50 9.57
CA HIS A 27 -13.68 -6.65 8.39
C HIS A 27 -12.34 -6.29 7.74
N MET A 28 -12.05 -6.99 6.64
CA MET A 28 -11.17 -6.51 5.58
C MET A 28 -11.82 -5.28 4.94
N GLU A 29 -11.78 -4.16 5.64
CA GLU A 29 -12.44 -2.92 5.24
C GLU A 29 -11.41 -1.91 4.76
N ILE A 30 -11.73 -1.21 3.68
CA ILE A 30 -10.94 -0.08 3.22
C ILE A 30 -11.24 1.10 4.16
N VAL A 31 -10.25 1.45 5.00
CA VAL A 31 -10.34 2.58 5.95
C VAL A 31 -10.14 3.90 5.24
N LYS A 32 -9.22 3.92 4.26
CA LYS A 32 -8.84 5.13 3.53
C LYS A 32 -8.31 4.75 2.15
N ALA A 33 -8.61 5.57 1.16
CA ALA A 33 -8.04 5.47 -0.19
C ALA A 33 -7.49 6.84 -0.61
N LEU A 34 -6.34 6.84 -1.29
CA LEU A 34 -5.65 8.04 -1.74
C LEU A 34 -5.21 7.87 -3.19
N SER A 35 -5.47 8.89 -4.01
CA SER A 35 -4.85 9.02 -5.33
C SER A 35 -3.58 9.85 -5.21
N LEU A 36 -2.45 9.27 -5.58
CA LEU A 36 -1.14 9.90 -5.53
C LEU A 36 -0.89 10.74 -6.79
N LYS A 37 0.01 11.73 -6.68
CA LYS A 37 0.37 12.64 -7.79
C LYS A 37 0.95 11.94 -9.02
N ASN A 38 1.50 10.74 -8.84
CA ASN A 38 2.03 9.90 -9.92
C ASN A 38 0.96 8.98 -10.56
N GLY A 39 -0.33 9.18 -10.23
CA GLY A 39 -1.46 8.44 -10.80
C GLY A 39 -1.71 7.08 -10.14
N LEU A 40 -0.96 6.71 -9.11
CA LEU A 40 -1.18 5.48 -8.36
C LEU A 40 -2.30 5.63 -7.34
N ASN A 41 -3.04 4.56 -7.09
CA ASN A 41 -4.07 4.51 -6.06
C ASN A 41 -3.60 3.65 -4.89
N LEU A 42 -3.58 4.26 -3.71
CA LEU A 42 -3.15 3.66 -2.47
C LEU A 42 -4.36 3.40 -1.58
N ARG A 43 -4.43 2.22 -0.97
CA ARG A 43 -5.54 1.76 -0.14
C ARG A 43 -5.01 1.31 1.22
N PHE A 44 -5.64 1.79 2.28
CA PHE A 44 -5.40 1.36 3.65
C PHE A 44 -6.52 0.41 4.05
N ILE A 45 -6.18 -0.85 4.31
CA ILE A 45 -7.14 -1.91 4.61
C ILE A 45 -6.97 -2.32 6.07
N ASN A 46 -8.06 -2.25 6.82
CA ASN A 46 -8.10 -2.75 8.19
C ASN A 46 -8.00 -4.28 8.19
N ARG A 47 -7.02 -4.80 8.90
CA ARG A 47 -6.79 -6.23 9.14
C ARG A 47 -6.69 -6.54 10.63
N SER A 48 -7.21 -5.63 11.45
CA SER A 48 -7.14 -5.74 12.90
C SER A 48 -7.92 -6.96 13.38
N ARG A 49 -7.36 -7.64 14.38
CA ARG A 49 -7.98 -8.83 14.97
C ARG A 49 -7.85 -8.80 16.49
N ARG A 50 -8.84 -9.38 17.16
CA ARG A 50 -8.76 -9.64 18.59
C ARG A 50 -7.57 -10.57 18.86
N TYR A 51 -6.73 -10.20 19.81
CA TYR A 51 -5.48 -10.90 20.13
C TYR A 51 -5.56 -11.61 21.48
N TYR A 52 -6.01 -10.91 22.53
CA TYR A 52 -6.14 -11.47 23.87
C TYR A 52 -7.14 -10.66 24.71
N ASP A 53 -8.17 -11.31 25.25
CA ASP A 53 -9.20 -10.64 26.06
C ASP A 53 -9.69 -9.32 25.43
N ASP A 54 -9.61 -8.16 26.07
CA ASP A 54 -10.01 -6.88 25.46
C ASP A 54 -8.94 -6.22 24.56
N TYR A 55 -7.85 -6.93 24.28
CA TYR A 55 -6.74 -6.44 23.46
C TYR A 55 -6.79 -6.94 22.02
N TYR A 56 -6.46 -6.04 21.12
CA TYR A 56 -6.42 -6.22 19.68
C TYR A 56 -4.98 -6.11 19.16
N ASN A 57 -4.69 -6.86 18.10
CA ASN A 57 -3.60 -6.54 17.20
C ASN A 57 -4.20 -5.68 16.09
N VAL A 58 -3.88 -4.38 16.13
CA VAL A 58 -4.30 -3.42 15.11
C VAL A 58 -3.33 -3.51 13.96
N ARG A 59 -3.81 -3.95 12.79
CA ARG A 59 -2.99 -4.11 11.58
C ARG A 59 -3.66 -3.38 10.43
N ILE A 60 -2.91 -2.52 9.76
CA ILE A 60 -3.30 -1.86 8.52
C ILE A 60 -2.40 -2.38 7.40
N GLU A 61 -3.05 -2.89 6.35
CA GLU A 61 -2.39 -3.32 5.12
C GLU A 61 -2.49 -2.17 4.11
N VAL A 62 -1.35 -1.63 3.71
CA VAL A 62 -1.25 -0.61 2.68
C VAL A 62 -1.01 -1.30 1.34
N GLU A 63 -1.97 -1.18 0.42
CA GLU A 63 -1.89 -1.72 -0.93
C GLU A 63 -1.81 -0.62 -1.97
N CYS A 64 -1.00 -0.83 -3.01
CA CYS A 64 -0.94 0.02 -4.18
C CYS A 64 -0.70 -0.82 -5.43
N ASP A 65 -1.55 -0.70 -6.43
CA ASP A 65 -1.39 -1.40 -7.70
C ASP A 65 -0.55 -0.55 -8.66
N VAL A 66 0.57 -1.11 -9.11
CA VAL A 66 1.52 -0.46 -10.01
C VAL A 66 1.43 -1.14 -11.38
N PRO A 67 0.94 -0.43 -12.42
CA PRO A 67 0.85 -1.00 -13.74
C PRO A 67 2.22 -1.30 -14.36
N VAL A 68 2.37 -2.47 -14.96
CA VAL A 68 3.64 -2.96 -15.53
C VAL A 68 4.05 -2.17 -16.77
N PHE A 69 3.11 -1.63 -17.54
CA PHE A 69 3.41 -0.81 -18.73
C PHE A 69 4.26 0.44 -18.38
N LEU A 70 4.23 0.91 -17.13
CA LEU A 70 5.09 2.02 -16.68
C LEU A 70 6.58 1.66 -16.72
N ALA A 71 6.92 0.36 -16.70
CA ALA A 71 8.29 -0.12 -16.86
C ALA A 71 8.70 -0.33 -18.32
N GLU A 72 7.76 -0.61 -19.23
CA GLU A 72 8.04 -0.68 -20.68
C GLU A 72 8.51 0.68 -21.21
N ALA A 73 7.88 1.77 -20.73
CA ALA A 73 8.32 3.13 -21.01
C ALA A 73 9.73 3.45 -20.46
N ALA A 74 10.26 2.63 -19.55
CA ALA A 74 11.55 2.78 -18.90
C ALA A 74 12.60 1.73 -19.33
N ASP A 75 12.36 1.07 -20.47
CA ASP A 75 13.24 0.08 -21.12
C ASP A 75 13.58 -1.14 -20.24
N VAL A 76 12.60 -1.56 -19.42
CA VAL A 76 12.72 -2.73 -18.56
C VAL A 76 11.90 -3.86 -19.19
N LYS A 77 12.56 -4.95 -19.62
CA LYS A 77 11.89 -6.09 -20.28
C LYS A 77 10.94 -6.81 -19.31
N PRO A 78 9.60 -6.73 -19.50
CA PRO A 78 8.61 -7.28 -18.58
C PRO A 78 8.31 -8.76 -18.85
N SER A 79 9.07 -9.44 -19.71
CA SER A 79 8.79 -10.80 -20.20
C SER A 79 8.73 -11.88 -19.12
N THR A 80 9.11 -11.55 -17.88
CA THR A 80 9.05 -12.43 -16.70
C THR A 80 7.90 -12.09 -15.74
N LEU A 81 7.15 -11.01 -15.97
CA LEU A 81 6.04 -10.59 -15.12
C LEU A 81 4.76 -11.33 -15.51
N SER A 82 4.19 -12.05 -14.55
CA SER A 82 2.88 -12.69 -14.70
C SER A 82 1.80 -11.67 -14.34
N GLY A 83 1.23 -11.01 -15.35
CA GLY A 83 0.08 -10.12 -15.21
C GLY A 83 0.36 -8.64 -15.48
N PRO A 84 -0.71 -7.84 -15.67
CA PRO A 84 -0.61 -6.45 -16.11
C PRO A 84 -0.20 -5.46 -15.00
N ASN A 85 -0.29 -5.86 -13.73
CA ASN A 85 -0.04 -5.02 -12.56
C ASN A 85 0.80 -5.76 -11.51
N LEU A 86 1.66 -5.03 -10.79
CA LEU A 86 2.32 -5.49 -9.58
C LEU A 86 1.72 -4.76 -8.37
N THR A 87 1.32 -5.52 -7.35
CA THR A 87 0.76 -4.93 -6.13
C THR A 87 1.88 -4.72 -5.10
N TYR A 88 2.17 -3.46 -4.80
CA TYR A 88 2.93 -3.09 -3.61
C TYR A 88 2.07 -3.35 -2.36
N ARG A 89 2.64 -4.05 -1.38
CA ARG A 89 2.01 -4.32 -0.08
C ARG A 89 2.95 -3.97 1.06
N ARG A 90 2.44 -3.27 2.06
CA ARG A 90 3.15 -3.01 3.32
C ARG A 90 2.21 -3.08 4.51
N ASN A 91 2.58 -3.85 5.51
CA ASN A 91 1.84 -3.93 6.76
C ASN A 91 2.44 -2.97 7.78
N ILE A 92 1.57 -2.23 8.47
CA ILE A 92 1.88 -1.46 9.66
C ILE A 92 0.97 -1.95 10.79
N GLU A 93 1.52 -2.20 11.96
CA GLU A 93 0.76 -2.83 13.05
C GLU A 93 1.19 -2.36 14.43
N LYS A 94 0.24 -2.45 15.38
CA LYS A 94 0.45 -2.23 16.81
C LYS A 94 -0.28 -3.31 17.58
N MET A 95 0.44 -4.03 18.42
CA MET A 95 -0.11 -5.10 19.26
C MET A 95 -0.55 -4.58 20.63
N GLY A 96 -1.46 -5.30 21.27
CA GLY A 96 -1.85 -5.03 22.65
C GLY A 96 -2.66 -3.75 22.81
N VAL A 97 -3.52 -3.44 21.84
CA VAL A 97 -4.33 -2.22 21.85
C VAL A 97 -5.67 -2.53 22.54
N PRO A 98 -6.05 -1.82 23.61
CA PRO A 98 -7.38 -1.97 24.21
C PRO A 98 -8.49 -1.69 23.20
N SER A 99 -9.63 -2.37 23.30
CA SER A 99 -10.72 -2.23 22.33
C SER A 99 -11.19 -0.78 22.16
N ALA A 100 -11.24 -0.03 23.26
CA ALA A 100 -11.58 1.39 23.28
C ALA A 100 -10.62 2.30 22.49
N GLU A 101 -9.38 1.85 22.25
CA GLU A 101 -8.34 2.62 21.56
C GLU A 101 -8.10 2.16 20.11
N VAL A 102 -8.79 1.11 19.64
CA VAL A 102 -8.53 0.55 18.30
C VAL A 102 -8.69 1.61 17.21
N SER A 103 -9.78 2.38 17.22
CA SER A 103 -10.04 3.40 16.19
C SER A 103 -8.99 4.52 16.20
N SER A 104 -8.57 4.99 17.37
CA SER A 104 -7.56 6.05 17.47
C SER A 104 -6.18 5.56 17.02
N VAL A 105 -5.83 4.30 17.34
CA VAL A 105 -4.58 3.68 16.88
C VAL A 105 -4.59 3.47 15.36
N ILE A 106 -5.72 3.12 14.75
CA ILE A 106 -5.83 3.02 13.29
C ILE A 106 -5.48 4.37 12.64
N CYS A 107 -6.10 5.46 13.09
CA CYS A 107 -5.81 6.80 12.57
C CYS A 107 -4.33 7.16 12.76
N LEU A 108 -3.78 6.91 13.96
CA LEU A 108 -2.37 7.16 14.25
C LEU A 108 -1.42 6.41 13.30
N LEU A 109 -1.69 5.13 13.03
CA LEU A 109 -0.86 4.33 12.12
C LEU A 109 -0.91 4.88 10.69
N ILE A 110 -2.09 5.26 10.22
CA ILE A 110 -2.28 5.88 8.90
C ILE A 110 -1.52 7.21 8.83
N ASP A 111 -1.68 8.08 9.83
CA ASP A 111 -1.01 9.40 9.87
C ASP A 111 0.51 9.26 9.89
N GLN A 112 1.05 8.33 10.69
CA GLN A 112 2.48 8.05 10.74
C GLN A 112 2.99 7.53 9.40
N PHE A 113 2.22 6.66 8.73
CA PHE A 113 2.58 6.20 7.40
C PHE A 113 2.61 7.37 6.40
N GLU A 114 1.61 8.25 6.45
CA GLU A 114 1.50 9.37 5.55
C GLU A 114 2.67 10.35 5.70
N GLN A 115 3.04 10.66 6.94
CA GLN A 115 4.16 11.57 7.24
C GLN A 115 5.51 11.00 6.78
N ASN A 116 5.72 9.69 6.91
CA ASN A 116 7.04 9.09 6.73
C ASN A 116 7.26 8.44 5.35
N ALA A 117 6.21 7.91 4.73
CA ALA A 117 6.34 7.04 3.55
C ALA A 117 5.58 7.55 2.31
N LEU A 118 4.57 8.42 2.48
CA LEU A 118 3.74 8.87 1.35
C LEU A 118 4.56 9.62 0.30
N SER A 119 5.48 10.49 0.72
CA SER A 119 6.33 11.26 -0.19
C SER A 119 7.19 10.36 -1.09
N TYR A 120 7.66 9.23 -0.56
CA TYR A 120 8.41 8.25 -1.34
C TYR A 120 7.53 7.55 -2.38
N LEU A 121 6.31 7.14 -1.98
CA LEU A 121 5.36 6.46 -2.87
C LEU A 121 4.78 7.38 -3.94
N ALA A 122 4.60 8.66 -3.62
CA ALA A 122 4.10 9.69 -4.53
C ALA A 122 5.17 10.19 -5.53
N ALA A 123 6.43 9.81 -5.34
CA ALA A 123 7.50 10.22 -6.24
C ALA A 123 7.29 9.63 -7.65
N PRO A 124 7.57 10.39 -8.73
CA PRO A 124 7.40 9.89 -10.10
C PRO A 124 8.37 8.75 -10.43
N SER A 125 9.50 8.65 -9.72
CA SER A 125 10.47 7.57 -9.91
C SER A 125 10.10 6.26 -9.21
N PHE A 126 9.10 6.26 -8.32
CA PHE A 126 8.73 5.10 -7.52
C PHE A 126 8.27 3.89 -8.35
N PRO A 127 7.32 4.01 -9.30
CA PRO A 127 6.83 2.88 -10.09
C PRO A 127 7.96 2.08 -10.76
N VAL A 128 8.86 2.79 -11.45
CA VAL A 128 9.96 2.17 -12.19
C VAL A 128 10.94 1.46 -11.25
N LYS A 129 11.30 2.10 -10.13
CA LYS A 129 12.20 1.50 -9.11
C LYS A 129 11.58 0.26 -8.47
N PHE A 130 10.29 0.31 -8.18
CA PHE A 130 9.56 -0.82 -7.62
C PHE A 130 9.56 -2.00 -8.60
N ILE A 131 9.16 -1.78 -9.86
CA ILE A 131 9.12 -2.85 -10.88
C ILE A 131 10.51 -3.48 -11.09
N ARG A 132 11.58 -2.67 -11.17
CA ARG A 132 12.96 -3.18 -11.27
C ARG A 132 13.36 -4.05 -10.08
N THR A 133 12.97 -3.64 -8.88
CA THR A 133 13.28 -4.39 -7.64
C THR A 133 12.55 -5.73 -7.61
N GLU A 134 11.29 -5.77 -8.01
CA GLU A 134 10.51 -7.01 -8.07
C GLU A 134 11.03 -7.95 -9.16
N LEU A 135 11.36 -7.45 -10.34
CA LEU A 135 12.01 -8.24 -11.40
C LEU A 135 13.31 -8.89 -10.92
N ALA A 136 14.19 -8.12 -10.29
CA ALA A 136 15.46 -8.65 -9.78
C ALA A 136 15.26 -9.71 -8.67
N LYS A 137 14.19 -9.62 -7.87
CA LYS A 137 13.84 -10.65 -6.89
C LYS A 137 13.37 -11.94 -7.57
N MET A 138 12.56 -11.82 -8.63
CA MET A 138 12.05 -12.97 -9.37
C MET A 138 13.19 -13.70 -10.08
N GLU A 139 14.08 -12.99 -10.75
CA GLU A 139 15.27 -13.57 -11.41
C GLU A 139 16.13 -14.39 -10.43
N LYS A 140 16.34 -13.89 -9.21
CA LYS A 140 17.07 -14.62 -8.15
C LYS A 140 16.37 -15.91 -7.71
N HIS A 141 15.04 -15.93 -7.66
CA HIS A 141 14.29 -17.13 -7.30
C HIS A 141 14.27 -18.16 -8.44
N LEU A 142 14.27 -17.71 -9.70
CA LEU A 142 14.40 -18.57 -10.87
C LEU A 142 15.82 -19.19 -10.96
N GLY A 143 16.88 -18.42 -10.70
CA GLY A 143 18.27 -18.91 -10.71
C GLY A 143 18.62 -19.90 -9.59
N ARG A 144 17.89 -19.90 -8.47
CA ARG A 144 18.11 -20.84 -7.35
C ARG A 144 17.51 -22.24 -7.57
N LYS A 145 16.65 -22.45 -8.56
CA LYS A 145 16.11 -23.79 -8.89
C LYS A 145 17.07 -24.66 -9.73
N GLY A 146 18.32 -24.24 -9.93
CA GLY A 146 19.33 -24.97 -10.70
C GLY A 146 20.36 -25.78 -9.90
N SER A 147 20.38 -25.72 -8.56
CA SER A 147 21.28 -26.56 -7.76
C SER A 147 20.62 -27.89 -7.43
N THR A 148 20.66 -28.81 -8.40
CA THR A 148 20.50 -30.24 -8.17
C THR A 148 21.53 -30.70 -7.13
N CYS A 149 21.06 -31.29 -6.04
CA CYS A 149 21.88 -32.05 -5.11
C CYS A 149 22.59 -33.17 -5.89
N PRO A 150 23.93 -33.28 -5.87
CA PRO A 150 24.58 -34.53 -6.24
C PRO A 150 24.37 -35.52 -5.08
N PHE A 151 23.81 -36.68 -5.41
CA PHE A 151 23.91 -37.88 -4.57
C PHE A 151 25.34 -38.40 -4.59
#